data_AF-A0A7X0E083-F1
#
_entry.id   AF-A0A7X0E083-F1
#
_cell.length_a   1.000
_cell.length_b   1.000
_cell.length_c   1.000
_cell.angle_alpha   90.00
_cell.angle_beta   90.00
_cell.angle_gamma   90.00
#
_symmetry.space_group_name_H-M   'P 1'
#
loop_
_entity.id
_entity.type
_entity.pdbx_description
1 polymer ?
#
loop_
_entity_poly.entity_id
_entity_poly.type
_entity_poly.pdbx_seq_one_letter_code
_entity_poly.pdbx_strand_id
1 'polypeptide(L)'
;MKVRFLLIMLFSTIRVAYCQQSIVAKFTVQSAQRNHVDQTLFYTSNNSYFVFYITADKQVYFGSIVSKTDQQSYGAISELTRTSAPETQSSYASDTFNFKWSYSNSYDNHQGTANVKLVKISKPGGVAFELKIIPETLDLLEYKGFMEGSLNLD
;
A
#
# COMPACT_ATOMS: atom_id res chain seq x y z
N MET A 1 -26.46 50.39 -38.10
CA MET A 1 -26.47 50.01 -36.68
C MET A 1 -26.70 48.51 -36.58
N LYS A 2 -25.64 47.70 -36.39
CA LYS A 2 -25.75 46.27 -36.04
C LYS A 2 -24.64 45.93 -35.05
N VAL A 3 -25.09 45.49 -33.89
CA VAL A 3 -24.32 45.25 -32.67
C VAL A 3 -23.46 43.99 -32.81
N ARG A 4 -22.28 44.03 -32.20
CA ARG A 4 -21.23 43.00 -32.16
C ARG A 4 -21.69 41.78 -31.33
N PHE A 5 -21.21 40.58 -31.68
CA PHE A 5 -20.99 39.51 -30.71
C PHE A 5 -19.66 38.82 -31.02
N LEU A 6 -18.63 39.14 -30.21
CA LEU A 6 -17.35 38.44 -30.19
C LEU A 6 -17.44 37.44 -29.03
N LEU A 7 -17.57 36.15 -29.36
CA LEU A 7 -17.63 35.08 -28.38
C LEU A 7 -16.19 34.68 -28.01
N ILE A 8 -15.65 35.25 -26.94
CA ILE A 8 -14.37 34.83 -26.36
C ILE A 8 -14.66 33.60 -25.49
N MET A 9 -14.43 32.40 -26.03
CA MET A 9 -14.37 31.16 -25.25
C MET A 9 -13.11 31.20 -24.35
N LEU A 10 -13.28 31.63 -23.10
CA LEU A 10 -12.33 31.33 -22.04
C LEU A 10 -12.35 29.81 -21.81
N PHE A 11 -11.46 29.07 -22.46
CA PHE A 11 -11.10 27.73 -22.02
C PHE A 11 -10.30 27.88 -20.72
N SER A 12 -11.01 27.92 -19.60
CA SER A 12 -10.45 27.69 -18.28
C SER A 12 -9.84 26.29 -18.27
N THR A 13 -8.53 26.21 -18.50
CA THR A 13 -7.77 24.99 -18.27
C THR A 13 -7.85 24.68 -16.79
N ILE A 14 -8.78 23.81 -16.39
CA ILE A 14 -8.77 23.18 -15.08
C ILE A 14 -7.44 22.44 -15.02
N ARG A 15 -6.47 23.02 -14.30
CA ARG A 15 -5.27 22.28 -13.92
C ARG A 15 -5.74 21.27 -12.90
N VAL A 16 -6.03 20.05 -13.35
CA VAL A 16 -6.10 18.91 -12.45
C VAL A 16 -4.71 18.80 -11.86
N ALA A 17 -4.55 19.26 -10.62
CA ALA A 17 -3.36 19.00 -9.84
C ALA A 17 -3.35 17.49 -9.59
N TYR A 18 -2.69 16.74 -10.47
CA TYR A 18 -2.26 15.40 -10.15
C TYR A 18 -1.32 15.55 -8.95
N CYS A 19 -1.86 15.37 -7.76
CA CYS A 19 -1.06 15.25 -6.54
C CYS A 19 -0.09 14.09 -6.78
N GLN A 20 1.17 14.41 -7.04
CA GLN A 20 2.25 13.44 -7.23
C GLN A 20 2.39 12.65 -5.93
N GLN A 21 1.80 11.46 -5.87
CA GLN A 21 2.02 10.52 -4.78
C GLN A 21 3.38 9.85 -5.01
N SER A 22 4.31 10.03 -4.08
CA SER A 22 5.61 9.36 -4.17
C SER A 22 5.50 7.98 -3.51
N ILE A 23 5.56 6.92 -4.32
CA ILE A 23 5.70 5.55 -3.80
C ILE A 23 7.07 5.45 -3.13
N VAL A 24 7.06 5.08 -1.86
CA VAL A 24 8.26 4.93 -1.02
C VAL A 24 8.79 3.50 -1.12
N ALA A 25 7.88 2.53 -1.05
CA ALA A 25 8.21 1.11 -1.12
C ALA A 25 7.04 0.34 -1.72
N LYS A 26 7.36 -0.71 -2.50
CA LYS A 26 6.40 -1.64 -3.10
C LYS A 26 6.70 -3.06 -2.65
N PHE A 27 5.65 -3.82 -2.31
CA PHE A 27 5.72 -5.17 -1.78
C PHE A 27 4.92 -6.10 -2.69
N THR A 28 5.59 -6.77 -3.61
CA THR A 28 4.96 -7.64 -4.60
C THR A 28 4.64 -9.01 -4.00
N VAL A 29 3.37 -9.42 -4.07
CA VAL A 29 2.87 -10.64 -3.43
C VAL A 29 3.30 -11.88 -4.22
N GLN A 30 3.77 -12.90 -3.49
CA GLN A 30 4.12 -14.24 -4.01
C GLN A 30 3.37 -15.37 -3.30
N SER A 31 2.86 -15.12 -2.10
CA SER A 31 1.99 -16.04 -1.37
C SER A 31 0.95 -15.24 -0.57
N ALA A 32 -0.28 -15.75 -0.50
CA ALA A 32 -1.37 -15.11 0.20
C ALA A 32 -2.28 -16.15 0.86
N GLN A 33 -2.73 -15.88 2.08
CA GLN A 33 -3.68 -16.69 2.81
C GLN A 33 -4.72 -15.81 3.49
N ARG A 34 -5.95 -16.33 3.59
CA ARG A 34 -7.02 -15.78 4.43
C ARG A 34 -7.51 -16.86 5.38
N ASN A 35 -7.40 -16.63 6.68
CA ASN A 35 -7.78 -17.62 7.70
C ASN A 35 -7.17 -19.01 7.42
N HIS A 36 -5.89 -19.04 7.05
CA HIS A 36 -5.14 -20.23 6.64
C HIS A 36 -5.62 -20.94 5.37
N VAL A 37 -6.59 -20.37 4.65
CA VAL A 37 -6.98 -20.85 3.31
C VAL A 37 -6.11 -20.17 2.27
N ASP A 38 -5.47 -20.96 1.42
CA ASP A 38 -4.59 -20.46 0.35
C ASP A 38 -5.37 -19.62 -0.67
N GLN A 39 -4.86 -18.43 -0.96
CA GLN A 39 -5.36 -17.48 -1.96
C GLN A 39 -4.27 -17.09 -2.96
N THR A 40 -3.12 -17.77 -2.93
CA THR A 40 -1.91 -17.39 -3.67
C THR A 40 -2.15 -17.20 -5.17
N LEU A 41 -2.92 -18.09 -5.80
CA LEU A 41 -3.21 -17.99 -7.24
C LEU A 41 -3.98 -16.72 -7.58
N PHE A 42 -4.93 -16.28 -6.75
CA PHE A 42 -5.66 -15.05 -6.99
C PHE A 42 -4.72 -13.83 -6.97
N TYR A 43 -3.88 -13.69 -5.95
CA TYR A 43 -3.01 -12.53 -5.81
C TYR A 43 -1.85 -12.51 -6.83
N THR A 44 -1.25 -13.66 -7.13
CA THR A 44 -0.14 -13.74 -8.09
C THR A 44 -0.63 -13.56 -9.53
N SER A 45 -1.76 -14.19 -9.91
CA SER A 45 -2.32 -14.03 -11.27
C SER A 45 -2.80 -12.61 -11.57
N ASN A 46 -3.18 -11.84 -10.53
CA ASN A 46 -3.62 -10.46 -10.63
C ASN A 46 -2.52 -9.42 -10.41
N ASN A 47 -1.24 -9.83 -10.30
CA ASN A 47 -0.10 -8.95 -10.05
C ASN A 47 -0.32 -8.04 -8.83
N SER A 48 -0.80 -8.60 -7.73
CA SER A 48 -1.13 -7.82 -6.54
C SER A 48 0.11 -7.39 -5.77
N TYR A 49 0.05 -6.21 -5.17
CA TYR A 49 1.13 -5.65 -4.38
C TYR A 49 0.61 -4.69 -3.31
N PHE A 50 1.42 -4.45 -2.28
CA PHE A 50 1.19 -3.39 -1.30
C PHE A 50 2.16 -2.24 -1.51
N VAL A 51 1.81 -1.03 -1.06
CA VAL A 51 2.66 0.15 -1.14
C VAL A 51 2.60 1.00 0.12
N PHE A 52 3.73 1.58 0.49
CA PHE A 52 3.73 2.85 1.22
C PHE A 52 3.91 3.99 0.25
N TYR A 53 3.14 5.06 0.43
CA TYR A 53 3.28 6.28 -0.33
C TYR A 53 3.05 7.50 0.55
N ILE A 54 3.60 8.63 0.11
CA ILE A 54 3.45 9.92 0.80
C ILE A 54 2.52 10.79 -0.03
N THR A 55 1.51 11.34 0.63
CA THR A 55 0.54 12.29 0.05
C THR A 55 1.11 13.72 0.04
N ALA A 56 0.47 14.66 -0.68
CA ALA A 56 0.97 16.04 -0.78
C ALA A 56 1.05 16.77 0.58
N ASP A 57 0.21 16.40 1.53
CA ASP A 57 0.23 16.87 2.93
C ASP A 57 1.26 16.13 3.81
N LYS A 58 2.18 15.39 3.17
CA LYS A 58 3.31 14.66 3.80
C LYS A 58 2.87 13.59 4.80
N GLN A 59 1.66 13.08 4.67
CA GLN A 59 1.19 11.95 5.47
C GLN A 59 1.60 10.63 4.83
N VAL A 60 1.92 9.64 5.65
CA VAL A 60 2.24 8.29 5.18
C VAL A 60 0.96 7.50 5.05
N TYR A 61 0.77 6.91 3.88
CA TYR A 61 -0.36 6.07 3.55
C TYR A 61 0.10 4.66 3.20
N PHE A 62 -0.80 3.70 3.40
CA PHE A 62 -0.63 2.32 3.01
C PHE A 62 -1.73 1.93 2.02
N GLY A 63 -1.37 1.10 1.04
CA GLY A 63 -2.29 0.64 0.02
C GLY A 63 -2.10 -0.84 -0.34
N SER A 64 -3.20 -1.49 -0.69
CA SER A 64 -3.29 -2.83 -1.29
C SER A 64 -3.85 -2.67 -2.70
N ILE A 65 -3.15 -3.17 -3.71
CA ILE A 65 -3.54 -3.05 -5.12
C ILE A 65 -3.63 -4.45 -5.73
N VAL A 66 -4.73 -4.73 -6.41
CA VAL A 66 -4.95 -5.92 -7.25
C VAL A 66 -5.01 -5.45 -8.70
N SER A 67 -3.85 -5.39 -9.35
CA SER A 67 -3.62 -4.62 -10.58
C SER A 67 -4.55 -4.96 -11.74
N LYS A 68 -4.92 -6.23 -11.92
CA LYS A 68 -5.71 -6.66 -13.08
C LYS A 68 -7.22 -6.46 -12.93
N THR A 69 -7.70 -6.17 -11.72
CA THR A 69 -9.14 -5.99 -11.43
C THR A 69 -9.49 -4.56 -11.03
N ASP A 70 -8.52 -3.64 -11.05
CA ASP A 70 -8.65 -2.26 -10.58
C ASP A 70 -9.21 -2.16 -9.14
N GLN A 71 -9.03 -3.22 -8.35
CA GLN A 71 -9.42 -3.24 -6.95
C GLN A 71 -8.27 -2.71 -6.10
N GLN A 72 -8.57 -1.71 -5.29
CA GLN A 72 -7.60 -1.12 -4.38
C GLN A 72 -8.24 -0.82 -3.03
N SER A 73 -7.43 -0.96 -1.99
CA SER A 73 -7.73 -0.46 -0.66
C SER A 73 -6.62 0.50 -0.28
N TYR A 74 -6.95 1.65 0.28
CA TYR A 74 -5.95 2.69 0.58
C TYR A 74 -6.34 3.48 1.82
N GLY A 75 -5.35 4.06 2.49
CA GLY A 75 -5.62 4.96 3.60
C GLY A 75 -4.44 5.26 4.50
N ALA A 76 -4.66 6.15 5.46
CA ALA A 76 -3.64 6.65 6.35
C ALA A 76 -3.20 5.56 7.35
N ILE A 77 -1.94 5.63 7.77
CA ILE A 77 -1.43 4.83 8.88
C ILE A 77 -1.30 5.67 10.15
N SER A 78 -1.44 5.04 11.30
CA SER A 78 -1.22 5.67 12.61
C SER A 78 -0.58 4.67 13.57
N GLU A 79 -0.11 5.17 14.72
CA GLU A 79 0.50 4.34 15.77
C GLU A 79 1.66 3.46 15.26
N LEU A 80 2.44 3.99 14.30
CA LEU A 80 3.57 3.28 13.72
C LEU A 80 4.66 3.08 14.76
N THR A 81 5.04 1.82 14.95
CA THR A 81 6.20 1.41 15.74
C THR A 81 7.13 0.58 14.89
N ARG A 82 8.43 0.71 15.14
CA ARG A 82 9.48 -0.05 14.46
C ARG A 82 10.37 -0.74 15.48
N THR A 83 10.73 -1.99 15.20
CA THR A 83 11.74 -2.72 15.95
C THR A 83 12.67 -3.42 14.98
N SER A 84 13.97 -3.27 15.16
CA SER A 84 14.99 -3.89 14.32
C SER A 84 15.67 -5.04 15.06
N ALA A 85 15.91 -6.14 14.36
CA ALA A 85 16.71 -7.26 14.83
C ALA A 85 17.95 -7.40 13.95
N PRO A 86 19.16 -7.43 14.52
CA PRO A 86 20.38 -7.63 13.75
C PRO A 86 20.44 -9.06 13.19
N GLU A 87 21.28 -9.26 12.18
CA GLU A 87 21.59 -10.60 11.67
C GLU A 87 22.26 -11.46 12.75
N THR A 88 21.90 -12.74 12.76
CA THR A 88 22.47 -13.76 13.64
C THR A 88 22.88 -14.98 12.81
N GLN A 89 23.52 -15.98 13.43
CA GLN A 89 23.86 -17.23 12.72
C GLN A 89 22.64 -17.97 12.16
N SER A 90 21.45 -17.78 12.73
CA SER A 90 20.23 -18.51 12.34
C SER A 90 19.16 -17.63 11.68
N SER A 91 19.37 -16.31 11.61
CA SER A 91 18.37 -15.38 11.09
C SER A 91 18.99 -14.17 10.39
N TYR A 92 18.41 -13.76 9.28
CA TYR A 92 18.75 -12.50 8.63
C TYR A 92 18.34 -11.29 9.47
N ALA A 93 18.99 -10.15 9.23
CA ALA A 93 18.55 -8.88 9.79
C ALA A 93 17.11 -8.56 9.34
N SER A 94 16.32 -7.99 10.24
CA SER A 94 14.93 -7.64 9.94
C SER A 94 14.46 -6.37 10.62
N ASP A 95 13.52 -5.69 9.97
CA ASP A 95 12.74 -4.58 10.55
C ASP A 95 11.28 -5.04 10.66
N THR A 96 10.70 -4.93 11.85
CA THR A 96 9.27 -5.15 12.09
C THR A 96 8.58 -3.81 12.30
N PHE A 97 7.56 -3.55 11.49
CA PHE A 97 6.68 -2.40 11.57
C PHE A 97 5.31 -2.85 12.05
N ASN A 98 4.78 -2.23 13.11
CA ASN A 98 3.38 -2.41 13.52
C ASN A 98 2.67 -1.07 13.45
N PHE A 99 1.47 -1.04 12.87
CA PHE A 99 0.69 0.18 12.73
C PHE A 99 -0.81 -0.13 12.62
N LYS A 100 -1.64 0.88 12.86
CA LYS A 100 -3.05 0.87 12.48
C LYS A 100 -3.21 1.45 11.09
N TRP A 101 -4.08 0.84 10.30
CA TRP A 101 -4.41 1.26 8.94
C TRP A 101 -5.89 1.58 8.83
N SER A 102 -6.21 2.85 8.61
CA SER A 102 -7.58 3.31 8.37
C SER A 102 -7.85 3.26 6.87
N TYR A 103 -8.47 2.20 6.38
CA TYR A 103 -8.56 1.89 4.95
C TYR A 103 -9.94 2.20 4.36
N SER A 104 -9.95 2.46 3.05
CA SER A 104 -11.14 2.58 2.20
C SER A 104 -10.96 1.73 0.95
N ASN A 105 -11.99 0.94 0.61
CA ASN A 105 -12.01 0.06 -0.56
C ASN A 105 -12.65 0.77 -1.75
N SER A 106 -12.05 0.62 -2.94
CA SER A 106 -12.62 1.16 -4.18
C SER A 106 -13.78 0.35 -4.74
N TYR A 107 -13.95 -0.91 -4.34
CA TYR A 107 -14.82 -1.89 -5.01
C TYR A 107 -16.17 -2.12 -4.30
N ASP A 108 -16.29 -1.77 -3.03
CA ASP A 108 -17.52 -1.88 -2.25
C ASP A 108 -17.81 -0.63 -1.39
N ASN A 109 -16.95 0.39 -1.45
CA ASN A 109 -16.98 1.59 -0.62
C ASN A 109 -16.91 1.31 0.89
N HIS A 110 -16.53 0.10 1.30
CA HIS A 110 -16.34 -0.25 2.69
C HIS A 110 -15.11 0.44 3.26
N GLN A 111 -15.23 0.90 4.51
CA GLN A 111 -14.17 1.59 5.24
C GLN A 111 -14.03 0.96 6.61
N GLY A 112 -12.80 0.87 7.08
CA GLY A 112 -12.52 0.18 8.33
C GLY A 112 -11.16 0.52 8.91
N THR A 113 -10.79 -0.21 9.95
CA THR A 113 -9.48 -0.10 10.58
C THR A 113 -8.88 -1.49 10.72
N ALA A 114 -7.61 -1.64 10.35
CA ALA A 114 -6.88 -2.89 10.51
C ALA A 114 -5.62 -2.69 11.33
N ASN A 115 -5.29 -3.70 12.14
CA ASN A 115 -3.95 -3.83 12.72
C ASN A 115 -3.05 -4.51 11.69
N VAL A 116 -1.90 -3.90 11.42
CA VAL A 116 -0.96 -4.38 10.42
C VAL A 116 0.40 -4.63 11.04
N LYS A 117 0.96 -5.80 10.74
CA LYS A 117 2.35 -6.15 11.04
C LYS A 117 3.08 -6.46 9.75
N LEU A 118 4.11 -5.69 9.44
CA LEU A 118 5.01 -5.92 8.31
C LEU A 118 6.39 -6.25 8.82
N VAL A 119 6.94 -7.39 8.39
CA VAL A 119 8.32 -7.78 8.65
C VAL A 119 9.09 -7.69 7.34
N LYS A 120 10.12 -6.86 7.32
CA LYS A 120 11.08 -6.69 6.23
C LYS A 120 12.33 -7.52 6.57
N ILE A 121 12.72 -8.44 5.70
CA ILE A 121 13.81 -9.39 5.93
C ILE A 121 14.91 -9.13 4.88
N SER A 122 16.07 -8.67 5.34
CA SER A 122 17.20 -8.28 4.48
C SER A 122 18.04 -9.50 4.11
N LYS A 123 17.83 -10.07 2.92
CA LYS A 123 18.60 -11.22 2.40
C LYS A 123 19.66 -10.74 1.41
N PRO A 124 20.74 -11.53 1.15
CA PRO A 124 21.76 -11.16 0.16
C PRO A 124 21.22 -10.88 -1.25
N GLY A 125 20.15 -11.57 -1.66
CA GLY A 125 19.52 -11.42 -2.97
C GLY A 125 18.42 -10.36 -3.05
N GLY A 126 18.18 -9.59 -1.98
CA GLY A 126 17.12 -8.59 -1.92
C GLY A 126 16.29 -8.69 -0.64
N VAL A 127 15.23 -7.88 -0.58
CA VAL A 127 14.39 -7.76 0.61
C VAL A 127 13.14 -8.62 0.45
N ALA A 128 12.99 -9.61 1.33
CA ALA A 128 11.73 -10.36 1.45
C ALA A 128 10.81 -9.66 2.46
N PHE A 129 9.51 -9.89 2.36
CA PHE A 129 8.56 -9.42 3.38
C PHE A 129 7.58 -10.51 3.82
N GLU A 130 7.10 -10.34 5.05
CA GLU A 130 5.91 -11.00 5.57
C GLU A 130 4.96 -9.93 6.10
N LEU A 131 3.70 -9.99 5.71
CA LEU A 131 2.68 -9.02 6.06
C LEU A 131 1.49 -9.74 6.67
N LYS A 132 1.01 -9.26 7.82
CA LYS A 132 -0.23 -9.69 8.44
C LYS A 132 -1.16 -8.49 8.59
N ILE A 133 -2.41 -8.65 8.18
CA ILE A 133 -3.46 -7.65 8.32
C ILE A 133 -4.62 -8.31 9.06
N ILE A 134 -5.07 -7.69 10.14
CA ILE A 134 -6.24 -8.11 10.92
C ILE A 134 -7.22 -6.92 10.90
N PRO A 135 -8.20 -6.92 9.99
CA PRO A 135 -9.27 -5.91 9.96
C PRO A 135 -10.26 -6.16 11.09
N GLU A 136 -11.26 -5.29 11.19
CA GLU A 136 -12.32 -5.35 12.20
C GLU A 136 -13.17 -6.63 12.16
N THR A 137 -13.19 -7.34 11.02
CA THR A 137 -13.85 -8.66 10.89
C THR A 137 -13.07 -9.78 11.58
N LEU A 138 -11.85 -9.49 12.06
CA LEU A 138 -10.91 -10.43 12.68
C LEU A 138 -10.36 -11.51 11.75
N ASP A 139 -10.60 -11.38 10.44
CA ASP A 139 -9.96 -12.24 9.44
C ASP A 139 -8.44 -12.08 9.49
N LEU A 140 -7.72 -13.19 9.55
CA LEU A 140 -6.27 -13.19 9.44
C LEU A 140 -5.88 -13.20 7.96
N LEU A 141 -5.38 -12.08 7.46
CA LEU A 141 -4.82 -11.98 6.10
C LEU A 141 -3.30 -12.02 6.18
N GLU A 142 -2.68 -12.98 5.50
CA GLU A 142 -1.23 -13.17 5.51
C GLU A 142 -0.67 -13.13 4.10
N TYR A 143 0.39 -12.37 3.89
CA TYR A 143 1.06 -12.22 2.60
C TYR A 143 2.56 -12.36 2.75
N LYS A 144 3.20 -12.92 1.73
CA LYS A 144 4.67 -12.97 1.63
C LYS A 144 5.10 -12.63 0.22
N GLY A 145 6.31 -12.10 0.09
CA GLY A 145 6.87 -11.78 -1.22
C GLY A 145 8.18 -11.03 -1.12
N PHE A 146 8.42 -10.14 -2.08
CA PHE A 146 9.62 -9.31 -2.16
C PHE A 146 9.29 -7.83 -2.20
N MET A 147 10.24 -7.02 -1.76
CA MET A 147 10.13 -5.57 -1.72
C MET A 147 11.05 -4.94 -2.77
N GLU A 148 10.53 -3.92 -3.45
CA GLU A 148 11.25 -3.01 -4.33
C GLU A 148 11.23 -1.60 -3.70
N GLY A 149 12.31 -0.83 -3.86
CA GLY A 149 12.46 0.50 -3.27
C GLY A 149 13.07 0.48 -1.86
N SER A 150 12.85 1.54 -1.09
CA SER A 150 13.44 1.71 0.25
C SER A 150 12.41 2.28 1.22
N LEU A 151 12.10 1.52 2.28
CA LEU A 151 11.19 1.97 3.32
C LEU A 151 11.98 2.63 4.44
N ASN A 152 12.06 3.96 4.38
CA ASN A 152 12.61 4.82 5.42
C ASN A 152 11.47 5.74 5.89
N LEU A 153 10.88 5.43 7.04
CA LEU A 153 9.76 6.19 7.64
C LEU A 153 10.19 6.92 8.92
N ASP A 154 11.50 7.04 9.14
CA ASP A 154 12.11 7.72 10.29
C ASP A 154 12.19 9.24 10.07
#